data_AF-A0A4Q3U071-F1
#
_entry.id   AF-A0A4Q3U071-F1
#
_cell.length_a   1.000
_cell.length_b   1.000
_cell.length_c   1.000
_cell.angle_alpha   90.00
_cell.angle_beta   90.00
_cell.angle_gamma   90.00
#
_symmetry.space_group_name_H-M   'P 1'
#
loop_
_entity.id
_entity.type
_entity.pdbx_description
1 polymer ?
#
loop_
_entity_poly.entity_id
_entity_poly.type
_entity_poly.pdbx_seq_one_letter_code
_entity_poly.pdbx_strand_id
1 'polypeptide(L)'
;FTGALTAIVNPDEARLAYALPRARKALAPVYSDADAVYSAVHHVDLSGLEPIVVVPPSPANTRNLSEHIGLPVQCGYLGSCASGRMEDLRAAAEVLRGRTVAPGFQLNVVPTSQEVFAQASREGLLTIFAEAGAFVSASSCDYCFGRMGAMSAGQRAVSTGTLNVKGRMGSPDSRWASTAGMRRSRMKKRHCRLSPSD
;
A
#
# COMPACT_ATOMS: atom_id res chain seq x y z
N PHE A 1 -9.30 -9.29 -9.58
CA PHE A 1 -10.34 -9.55 -8.57
C PHE A 1 -10.74 -11.02 -8.71
N THR A 2 -10.58 -11.83 -7.67
CA THR A 2 -10.76 -13.29 -7.75
C THR A 2 -12.21 -13.74 -7.53
N GLY A 3 -13.07 -12.86 -7.01
CA GLY A 3 -14.45 -13.24 -6.65
C GLY A 3 -14.55 -14.18 -5.45
N ALA A 4 -13.45 -14.44 -4.74
CA ALA A 4 -13.42 -15.32 -3.59
C ALA A 4 -14.26 -14.75 -2.43
N LEU A 5 -14.99 -15.63 -1.72
CA LEU A 5 -15.76 -15.27 -0.53
C LEU A 5 -14.85 -14.90 0.64
N THR A 6 -13.75 -15.64 0.81
CA THR A 6 -12.74 -15.40 1.84
C THR A 6 -11.40 -15.96 1.38
N ALA A 7 -10.32 -15.48 2.00
CA ALA A 7 -8.98 -16.02 1.85
C ALA A 7 -8.41 -16.31 3.24
N ILE A 8 -7.93 -17.53 3.43
CA ILE A 8 -7.33 -18.01 4.68
C ILE A 8 -5.92 -18.50 4.41
N VAL A 9 -5.05 -18.33 5.40
CA VAL A 9 -3.66 -18.78 5.36
C VAL A 9 -3.41 -19.56 6.65
N ASN A 10 -2.82 -20.75 6.54
CA ASN A 10 -2.44 -21.53 7.71
C ASN A 10 -1.54 -20.68 8.63
N PRO A 11 -1.77 -20.69 9.96
CA PRO A 11 -0.94 -19.94 10.87
C PRO A 11 0.48 -20.52 10.87
N ASP A 12 1.48 -19.64 10.97
CA ASP A 12 2.86 -20.01 11.27
C ASP A 12 3.25 -19.43 12.64
N GLU A 13 4.44 -19.76 13.11
CA GLU A 13 4.95 -19.31 14.40
C GLU A 13 4.89 -17.77 14.54
N ALA A 14 5.30 -17.04 13.51
CA ALA A 14 5.27 -15.57 13.51
C ALA A 14 3.84 -15.01 13.61
N ARG A 15 2.88 -15.57 12.87
CA ARG A 15 1.47 -15.18 12.93
C ARG A 15 0.87 -15.50 14.31
N LEU A 16 1.20 -16.65 14.89
CA LEU A 16 0.73 -17.03 16.22
C LEU A 16 1.30 -16.13 17.31
N ALA A 17 2.60 -15.85 17.28
CA ALA A 17 3.25 -14.93 18.21
C ALA A 17 2.65 -13.51 18.15
N TYR A 18 2.24 -13.06 16.96
CA TYR A 18 1.56 -11.78 16.79
C TYR A 18 0.10 -11.82 17.27
N ALA A 19 -0.66 -12.86 16.91
CA ALA A 19 -2.11 -12.93 17.09
C ALA A 19 -2.54 -13.37 18.49
N LEU A 20 -1.90 -14.38 19.09
CA LEU A 20 -2.34 -14.97 20.36
C LEU A 20 -2.36 -13.97 21.53
N PRO A 21 -1.33 -13.12 21.74
CA PRO A 21 -1.38 -12.12 22.81
C PRO A 21 -2.47 -11.06 22.63
N ARG A 22 -3.00 -10.89 21.41
CA ARG A 22 -4.04 -9.93 21.05
C ARG A 22 -5.44 -10.56 20.99
N ALA A 23 -5.52 -11.88 21.10
CA ALA A 23 -6.78 -12.61 20.98
C ALA A 23 -7.64 -12.36 22.22
N ARG A 24 -8.88 -11.93 22.00
CA ARG A 24 -9.88 -11.79 23.09
C ARG A 24 -10.49 -13.13 23.51
N LYS A 25 -10.27 -14.17 22.71
CA LYS A 25 -10.75 -15.53 22.95
C LYS A 25 -9.58 -16.49 22.77
N ALA A 26 -9.40 -17.40 23.72
CA ALA A 26 -8.47 -18.49 23.58
C ALA A 26 -9.04 -19.48 22.55
N LEU A 27 -8.41 -19.56 21.38
CA LEU A 27 -8.75 -20.52 20.34
C LEU A 27 -7.47 -21.28 19.99
N ALA A 28 -7.56 -22.60 19.96
CA ALA A 28 -6.47 -23.42 19.45
C ALA A 28 -6.27 -23.11 17.96
N PRO A 29 -5.01 -22.96 17.49
CA PRO A 29 -4.72 -22.83 16.07
C PRO A 29 -5.24 -24.04 15.30
N VAL A 30 -5.88 -23.79 14.16
CA VAL A 30 -6.37 -24.82 13.25
C VAL A 30 -5.56 -24.74 11.96
N TYR A 31 -5.25 -25.91 11.39
CA TYR A 31 -4.48 -26.07 10.18
C TYR A 31 -5.31 -26.86 9.17
N SER A 32 -4.96 -26.76 7.89
CA SER A 32 -5.51 -27.66 6.88
C SER A 32 -5.02 -29.08 7.14
N ASP A 33 -5.92 -30.07 7.00
CA ASP A 33 -5.55 -31.48 7.07
C ASP A 33 -4.61 -31.85 5.91
N ALA A 34 -3.72 -32.80 6.13
CA ALA A 34 -2.73 -33.22 5.13
C ALA A 34 -3.37 -33.88 3.89
N ASP A 35 -4.56 -34.45 4.05
CA ASP A 35 -5.38 -35.11 3.04
C ASP A 35 -6.58 -34.26 2.57
N ALA A 36 -6.58 -32.95 2.89
CA ALA A 36 -7.62 -32.03 2.46
C ALA A 36 -7.76 -32.03 0.92
N VAL A 37 -9.01 -32.15 0.45
CA VAL A 37 -9.34 -32.13 -0.98
C VAL A 37 -9.74 -30.73 -1.42
N TYR A 38 -9.05 -30.20 -2.44
CA TYR A 38 -9.31 -28.88 -3.01
C TYR A 38 -9.92 -29.01 -4.40
N SER A 39 -10.84 -28.09 -4.76
CA SER A 39 -11.41 -28.05 -6.12
C SER A 39 -10.37 -27.70 -7.19
N ALA A 40 -9.36 -26.92 -6.82
CA ALA A 40 -8.21 -26.60 -7.65
C ALA A 40 -7.00 -26.27 -6.76
N VAL A 41 -5.81 -26.66 -7.21
CA VAL A 41 -4.52 -26.30 -6.60
C VAL A 41 -3.70 -25.56 -7.64
N HIS A 42 -3.22 -24.36 -7.27
CA HIS A 42 -2.42 -23.52 -8.15
C HIS A 42 -1.02 -23.34 -7.56
N HIS A 43 0.00 -23.72 -8.31
CA HIS A 43 1.39 -23.43 -7.99
C HIS A 43 1.82 -22.16 -8.72
N VAL A 44 2.26 -21.16 -7.97
CA VAL A 44 2.69 -19.87 -8.51
C VAL A 44 4.19 -19.74 -8.32
N ASP A 45 4.94 -19.69 -9.43
CA ASP A 45 6.37 -19.38 -9.39
C ASP A 45 6.57 -17.87 -9.23
N LEU A 46 7.38 -17.49 -8.24
CA LEU A 46 7.70 -16.11 -7.90
C LEU A 46 9.09 -15.68 -8.38
N SER A 47 9.87 -16.59 -8.98
CA SER A 47 11.26 -16.37 -9.36
C SER A 47 11.44 -15.24 -10.39
N GLY A 48 10.48 -15.09 -11.30
CA GLY A 48 10.46 -14.06 -12.34
C GLY A 48 9.61 -12.84 -12.02
N LEU A 49 9.15 -12.67 -10.77
CA LEU A 49 8.21 -11.58 -10.45
C LEU A 49 8.91 -10.22 -10.41
N GLU A 50 8.52 -9.34 -11.32
CA GLU A 50 8.95 -7.93 -11.34
C GLU A 50 7.94 -7.00 -10.65
N PRO A 51 8.36 -5.77 -10.31
CA PRO A 51 7.54 -4.60 -10.20
C PRO A 51 6.10 -4.67 -10.71
N ILE A 52 5.03 -4.90 -9.95
CA ILE A 52 3.67 -4.85 -10.54
C ILE A 52 2.83 -3.66 -10.05
N VAL A 53 1.95 -3.20 -10.94
CA VAL A 53 0.98 -2.13 -10.72
C VAL A 53 -0.38 -2.54 -11.28
N VAL A 54 -1.47 -2.16 -10.61
CA VAL A 54 -2.85 -2.41 -11.05
C VAL A 54 -3.41 -1.13 -11.63
N VAL A 55 -3.68 -1.15 -12.93
CA VAL A 55 -4.03 0.04 -13.70
C VAL A 55 -5.56 0.11 -13.90
N PRO A 56 -6.20 1.28 -13.79
CA PRO A 56 -7.63 1.46 -14.06
C PRO A 56 -8.08 0.88 -15.41
N PRO A 57 -9.37 0.54 -15.56
CA PRO A 57 -10.46 0.71 -14.58
C PRO A 57 -10.70 -0.52 -13.68
N SER A 58 -9.92 -1.59 -13.83
CA SER A 58 -10.20 -2.88 -13.20
C SER A 58 -9.13 -3.26 -12.17
N PRO A 59 -9.53 -3.74 -10.97
CA PRO A 59 -8.61 -4.35 -10.01
C PRO A 59 -7.98 -5.67 -10.48
N ALA A 60 -8.38 -6.18 -11.65
CA ALA A 60 -7.76 -7.35 -12.28
C ALA A 60 -6.69 -6.99 -13.33
N ASN A 61 -6.55 -5.71 -13.69
CA ASN A 61 -5.62 -5.27 -14.73
C ASN A 61 -4.22 -5.05 -14.15
N THR A 62 -3.58 -6.15 -13.79
CA THR A 62 -2.19 -6.17 -13.31
C THR A 62 -1.23 -6.03 -14.49
N ARG A 63 -0.27 -5.12 -14.38
CA ARG A 63 0.76 -4.82 -15.38
C ARG A 63 2.12 -4.71 -14.72
N ASN A 64 3.18 -4.87 -15.52
CA ASN A 64 4.51 -4.55 -15.04
C ASN A 64 4.65 -3.04 -14.88
N LEU A 65 5.28 -2.63 -13.78
CA LEU A 65 5.59 -1.24 -13.47
C LEU A 65 6.50 -0.64 -14.54
N SER A 66 7.40 -1.44 -15.11
CA SER A 66 8.33 -1.05 -16.17
C SER A 66 7.62 -0.45 -17.40
N GLU A 67 6.43 -0.94 -17.75
CA GLU A 67 5.60 -0.43 -18.86
C GLU A 67 5.01 0.96 -18.60
N HIS A 68 5.00 1.41 -17.33
CA HIS A 68 4.29 2.61 -16.87
C HIS A 68 5.23 3.68 -16.31
N ILE A 69 6.55 3.47 -16.41
CA ILE A 69 7.55 4.44 -15.98
C ILE A 69 7.46 5.71 -16.84
N GLY A 70 7.52 6.88 -16.19
CA GLY A 70 7.48 8.18 -16.86
C GLY A 70 6.08 8.77 -17.01
N LEU A 71 5.02 8.04 -16.65
CA LEU A 71 3.68 8.58 -16.61
C LEU A 71 3.55 9.66 -15.52
N PRO A 72 3.07 10.86 -15.84
CA PRO A 72 2.94 11.93 -14.87
C PRO A 72 1.81 11.65 -13.88
N VAL A 73 2.13 11.70 -12.60
CA VAL A 73 1.20 11.53 -11.47
C VAL A 73 1.23 12.77 -10.60
N GLN A 74 0.08 13.12 -10.02
CA GLN A 74 -0.12 14.33 -9.22
C GLN A 74 -0.29 14.00 -7.74
N CYS A 75 -0.75 12.79 -7.42
CA CYS A 75 -1.00 12.38 -6.04
C CYS A 75 -0.36 11.04 -5.72
N GLY A 76 0.12 10.90 -4.49
CA GLY A 76 0.57 9.66 -3.88
C GLY A 76 -0.25 9.37 -2.64
N TYR A 77 -0.59 8.11 -2.42
CA TYR A 77 -1.27 7.66 -1.21
C TYR A 77 -0.58 6.42 -0.65
N LEU A 78 -0.04 6.55 0.56
CA LEU A 78 0.61 5.49 1.30
C LEU A 78 -0.17 5.22 2.59
N GLY A 79 -0.83 4.07 2.65
CA GLY A 79 -1.61 3.63 3.81
C GLY A 79 -2.97 3.08 3.40
N SER A 80 -3.39 1.95 3.92
CA SER A 80 -4.72 1.37 3.68
C SER A 80 -4.99 0.25 4.68
N CYS A 81 -6.07 -0.52 4.53
CA CYS A 81 -6.20 -1.78 5.27
C CYS A 81 -5.18 -2.85 4.81
N ALA A 82 -4.61 -2.71 3.61
CA ALA A 82 -3.62 -3.63 3.04
C ALA A 82 -2.17 -3.16 3.20
N SER A 83 -1.93 -1.91 3.59
CA SER A 83 -0.61 -1.25 3.64
C SER A 83 -0.57 -0.18 4.72
N GLY A 84 0.57 0.46 4.96
CA GLY A 84 0.70 1.48 6.01
C GLY A 84 1.03 0.89 7.38
N ARG A 85 1.52 -0.35 7.38
CA ARG A 85 2.13 -0.99 8.55
C ARG A 85 3.51 -0.40 8.79
N MET A 86 4.12 -0.73 9.93
CA MET A 86 5.44 -0.21 10.28
C MET A 86 6.51 -0.51 9.22
N GLU A 87 6.49 -1.69 8.60
CA GLU A 87 7.42 -2.01 7.52
C GLU A 87 7.27 -1.11 6.29
N ASP A 88 6.03 -0.73 5.94
CA ASP A 88 5.75 0.13 4.80
C ASP A 88 6.20 1.57 5.07
N LEU A 89 5.92 2.07 6.28
CA LEU A 89 6.32 3.40 6.71
C LEU A 89 7.85 3.52 6.80
N ARG A 90 8.54 2.52 7.36
CA ARG A 90 10.00 2.51 7.41
C ARG A 90 10.61 2.51 6.01
N ALA A 91 10.10 1.67 5.10
CA ALA A 91 10.57 1.64 3.72
C ALA A 91 10.34 2.98 2.99
N ALA A 92 9.19 3.61 3.18
CA ALA A 92 8.92 4.93 2.61
C ALA A 92 9.84 6.01 3.20
N ALA A 93 10.08 5.97 4.51
CA ALA A 93 10.98 6.90 5.18
C ALA A 93 12.43 6.74 4.69
N GLU A 94 12.91 5.51 4.46
CA GLU A 94 14.21 5.26 3.83
C GLU A 94 14.33 5.92 2.45
N VAL A 95 13.24 5.92 1.66
CA VAL A 95 13.23 6.53 0.32
C VAL A 95 13.16 8.06 0.37
N LEU A 96 12.47 8.63 1.37
CA LEU A 96 12.20 10.06 1.49
C LEU A 96 13.22 10.82 2.35
N ARG A 97 14.04 10.13 3.16
CA ARG A 97 15.03 10.77 4.02
C ARG A 97 15.97 11.68 3.23
N GLY A 98 16.03 12.96 3.64
CA GLY A 98 16.86 13.99 2.99
C GLY A 98 16.39 14.37 1.58
N ARG A 99 15.13 14.13 1.24
CA ARG A 99 14.55 14.41 -0.08
C ARG A 99 13.19 15.07 0.09
N THR A 100 12.83 15.91 -0.88
CA THR A 100 11.54 16.59 -0.89
C THR A 100 10.65 16.06 -2.02
N VAL A 101 9.34 16.00 -1.77
CA VAL A 101 8.36 15.70 -2.80
C VAL A 101 8.40 16.77 -3.89
N ALA A 102 8.16 16.37 -5.14
CA ALA A 102 8.20 17.28 -6.27
C ALA A 102 7.16 18.40 -6.11
N PRO A 103 7.46 19.64 -6.55
CA PRO A 103 6.46 20.72 -6.59
C PRO A 103 5.19 20.30 -7.33
N GLY A 104 4.04 20.56 -6.73
CA GLY A 104 2.73 20.17 -7.29
C GLY A 104 2.37 18.69 -7.13
N PHE A 105 3.20 17.88 -6.48
CA PHE A 105 2.88 16.50 -6.11
C PHE A 105 2.39 16.42 -4.67
N GLN A 106 1.20 15.86 -4.46
CA GLN A 106 0.63 15.67 -3.12
C GLN A 106 0.84 14.24 -2.64
N LEU A 107 1.75 14.03 -1.69
CA LEU A 107 1.91 12.74 -1.02
C LEU A 107 1.13 12.70 0.29
N ASN A 108 0.19 11.77 0.43
CA ASN A 108 -0.57 11.55 1.65
C ASN A 108 -0.12 10.24 2.32
N VAL A 109 0.29 10.31 3.59
CA VAL A 109 0.73 9.16 4.39
C VAL A 109 -0.25 8.95 5.53
N VAL A 110 -0.82 7.74 5.60
CA VAL A 110 -1.86 7.37 6.57
C VAL A 110 -1.48 6.06 7.26
N PRO A 111 -0.91 6.10 8.47
CA PRO A 111 -0.62 4.90 9.24
C PRO A 111 -1.90 4.07 9.48
N THR A 112 -1.82 2.74 9.36
CA THR A 112 -3.00 1.85 9.40
C THR A 112 -3.77 1.88 10.71
N SER A 113 -3.11 2.13 11.84
CA SER A 113 -3.74 2.16 13.17
C SER A 113 -3.07 3.19 14.08
N GLN A 114 -3.77 3.57 15.16
CA GLN A 114 -3.23 4.47 16.18
C GLN A 114 -1.96 3.92 16.84
N GLU A 115 -1.87 2.59 17.02
CA GLU A 115 -0.66 1.93 17.53
C GLU A 115 0.52 2.15 16.58
N VAL A 116 0.30 1.97 15.27
CA VAL A 116 1.32 2.19 14.23
C VAL A 116 1.68 3.66 14.12
N PHE A 117 0.71 4.57 14.18
CA PHE A 117 0.95 6.02 14.19
C PHE A 117 1.85 6.41 15.37
N ALA A 118 1.50 5.96 16.58
CA ALA A 118 2.27 6.27 17.79
C ALA A 118 3.69 5.68 17.72
N GLN A 119 3.83 4.47 17.18
CA GLN A 119 5.15 3.86 16.97
C GLN A 119 5.98 4.62 15.94
N ALA A 120 5.39 4.98 14.79
CA ALA A 120 6.05 5.77 13.76
C ALA A 120 6.49 7.14 14.29
N SER A 121 5.70 7.75 15.18
CA SER A 121 6.08 8.98 15.89
C SER A 121 7.29 8.76 16.80
N ARG A 122 7.31 7.69 17.60
CA ARG A 122 8.45 7.37 18.48
C ARG A 122 9.73 7.08 17.70
N GLU A 123 9.62 6.50 16.51
CA GLU A 123 10.75 6.24 15.61
C GLU A 123 11.17 7.46 14.77
N GLY A 124 10.50 8.62 14.92
CA GLY A 124 10.80 9.84 14.18
C GLY A 124 10.42 9.78 12.70
N LEU A 125 9.63 8.79 12.27
CA LEU A 125 9.25 8.62 10.87
C LEU A 125 8.31 9.74 10.41
N LEU A 126 7.46 10.24 11.31
CA LEU A 126 6.53 11.32 10.97
C LEU A 126 7.27 12.62 10.62
N THR A 127 8.38 12.91 11.32
CA THR A 127 9.24 14.05 11.02
C THR A 127 9.83 13.94 9.62
N ILE A 128 10.35 12.77 9.26
CA ILE A 128 10.92 12.53 7.91
C ILE A 128 9.86 12.79 6.83
N PHE A 129 8.63 12.34 7.05
CA PHE A 129 7.55 12.58 6.09
C PHE A 129 7.18 14.06 6.01
N ALA A 130 7.10 14.75 7.14
CA ALA A 130 6.81 16.18 7.18
C ALA A 130 7.90 17.02 6.51
N GLU A 131 9.17 16.74 6.79
CA GLU A 131 10.34 17.38 6.16
C GLU A 131 10.39 17.14 4.65
N ALA A 132 9.98 15.93 4.21
CA ALA A 132 9.84 15.63 2.80
C ALA A 132 8.68 16.36 2.12
N GLY A 133 7.82 17.07 2.86
CA GLY A 133 6.64 17.76 2.34
C GLY A 133 5.42 16.86 2.15
N ALA A 134 5.39 15.69 2.80
CA ALA A 134 4.23 14.80 2.77
C ALA A 134 3.18 15.19 3.82
N PHE A 135 1.91 15.00 3.48
CA PHE A 135 0.78 15.18 4.39
C PHE A 135 0.56 13.90 5.20
N VAL A 136 0.91 13.94 6.48
CA VAL A 136 0.64 12.86 7.42
C VAL A 136 -0.73 13.06 8.06
N SER A 137 -1.62 12.08 7.95
CA SER A 137 -2.95 12.13 8.57
C SER A 137 -3.08 11.13 9.72
N ALA A 138 -4.09 11.36 10.57
CA ALA A 138 -4.51 10.38 11.56
C ALA A 138 -5.00 9.09 10.87
N SER A 139 -4.84 7.95 11.56
CA SER A 139 -5.28 6.65 11.06
C SER A 139 -6.78 6.64 10.77
N SER A 140 -7.11 6.55 9.48
CA SER A 140 -8.48 6.58 8.97
C SER A 140 -8.59 5.84 7.63
N CYS A 141 -9.82 5.45 7.28
CA CYS A 141 -10.13 4.87 5.97
C CYS A 141 -10.48 5.93 4.92
N ASP A 142 -10.58 7.21 5.30
CA ASP A 142 -11.25 8.25 4.50
C ASP A 142 -10.58 8.52 3.15
N TYR A 143 -9.25 8.36 3.07
CA TYR A 143 -8.52 8.50 1.81
C TYR A 143 -8.78 7.33 0.84
N CYS A 144 -9.08 6.12 1.34
CA CYS A 144 -9.35 4.96 0.49
C CYS A 144 -10.65 5.09 -0.34
N PHE A 145 -11.54 6.00 0.03
CA PHE A 145 -12.78 6.26 -0.69
C PHE A 145 -13.00 7.75 -0.98
N GLY A 146 -11.93 8.55 -0.95
CA GLY A 146 -11.96 9.94 -1.38
C GLY A 146 -12.78 10.89 -0.50
N ARG A 147 -13.05 10.53 0.76
CA ARG A 147 -13.66 11.45 1.74
C ARG A 147 -12.69 12.52 2.19
N MET A 148 -11.42 12.17 2.31
CA MET A 148 -10.29 13.08 2.46
C MET A 148 -9.37 12.95 1.25
N GLY A 149 -8.73 14.05 0.84
CA GLY A 149 -7.81 14.04 -0.31
C GLY A 149 -8.50 13.67 -1.63
N ALA A 150 -9.74 14.12 -1.83
CA ALA A 150 -10.52 13.82 -3.03
C ALA A 150 -9.79 14.31 -4.29
N MET A 151 -9.68 13.43 -5.28
CA MET A 151 -9.05 13.72 -6.56
C MET A 151 -9.98 14.54 -7.46
N SER A 152 -9.40 15.57 -8.09
CA SER A 152 -10.02 16.38 -9.13
C SER A 152 -10.02 15.65 -10.48
N ALA A 153 -10.85 16.13 -11.40
CA ALA A 153 -10.90 15.60 -12.77
C ALA A 153 -9.52 15.67 -13.45
N GLY A 154 -9.15 14.61 -14.17
CA GLY A 154 -7.88 14.53 -14.91
C GLY A 154 -6.64 14.24 -14.05
N GLN A 155 -6.74 14.26 -12.71
CA GLN A 155 -5.62 13.88 -11.84
C GLN A 155 -5.33 12.38 -11.92
N ARG A 156 -4.04 12.06 -11.83
CA ARG A 156 -3.51 10.71 -11.72
C ARG A 156 -2.88 10.47 -10.35
N ALA A 157 -3.19 9.34 -9.72
CA ALA A 157 -2.59 8.96 -8.44
C ALA A 157 -1.92 7.59 -8.46
N VAL A 158 -0.91 7.43 -7.62
CA VAL A 158 -0.36 6.13 -7.20
C VAL A 158 -0.77 5.88 -5.76
N SER A 159 -1.31 4.70 -5.49
CA SER A 159 -1.93 4.40 -4.21
C SER A 159 -1.54 3.01 -3.72
N THR A 160 -1.41 2.81 -2.42
CA THR A 160 -1.31 1.48 -1.80
C THR A 160 -2.68 0.96 -1.34
N GLY A 161 -3.76 1.55 -1.85
CA GLY A 161 -5.15 1.13 -1.64
C GLY A 161 -5.53 -0.12 -2.44
N THR A 162 -6.66 -0.73 -2.07
CA THR A 162 -7.05 -2.06 -2.55
C THR A 162 -7.93 -2.06 -3.81
N LEU A 163 -8.63 -0.98 -4.14
CA LEU A 163 -9.68 -0.97 -5.17
C LEU A 163 -9.60 0.25 -6.09
N ASN A 164 -9.17 0.11 -7.33
CA ASN A 164 -9.00 1.20 -8.29
C ASN A 164 -10.24 1.55 -9.17
N VAL A 165 -11.45 1.40 -8.63
CA VAL A 165 -12.69 1.63 -9.39
C VAL A 165 -12.93 3.12 -9.70
N LYS A 166 -13.59 3.41 -10.82
CA LYS A 166 -13.88 4.77 -11.29
C LYS A 166 -14.64 5.57 -10.22
N GLY A 167 -14.20 6.80 -9.94
CA GLY A 167 -14.82 7.68 -8.93
C GLY A 167 -14.56 7.28 -7.48
N ARG A 168 -13.75 6.24 -7.21
CA ARG A 168 -13.50 5.78 -5.83
C ARG A 168 -12.82 6.82 -4.96
N MET A 169 -11.90 7.59 -5.51
CA MET A 169 -11.09 8.56 -4.77
C MET A 169 -11.50 10.01 -5.05
N GLY A 170 -12.69 10.25 -5.62
CA GLY A 170 -13.16 11.59 -5.98
C GLY A 170 -13.85 11.61 -7.34
N SER A 171 -13.43 12.52 -8.21
CA SER A 171 -14.03 12.70 -9.54
C SER A 171 -14.06 11.38 -10.34
N PRO A 172 -15.16 11.07 -11.04
CA PRO A 172 -15.20 9.95 -11.99
C PRO A 172 -14.12 10.03 -13.08
N ASP A 173 -13.66 11.22 -13.43
CA ASP A 173 -12.66 11.44 -14.48
C ASP A 173 -11.22 11.45 -13.93
N SER A 174 -11.04 11.15 -12.65
CA SER A 174 -9.73 10.83 -12.08
C SER A 174 -9.32 9.39 -12.43
N ARG A 175 -8.01 9.13 -12.53
CA ARG A 175 -7.45 7.80 -12.77
C ARG A 175 -6.42 7.50 -11.70
N TRP A 176 -6.39 6.29 -11.14
CA TRP A 176 -5.36 5.99 -10.15
C TRP A 176 -4.95 4.53 -10.18
N ALA A 177 -3.66 4.28 -10.07
CA ALA A 177 -3.11 2.94 -10.08
C ALA A 177 -2.76 2.50 -8.66
N SER A 178 -3.04 1.26 -8.31
CA SER A 178 -2.57 0.70 -7.04
C SER A 178 -1.28 -0.09 -7.23
N THR A 179 -0.31 0.04 -6.34
CA THR A 179 0.80 -0.91 -6.30
C THR A 179 0.29 -2.19 -5.63
N ALA A 180 0.21 -3.28 -6.39
CA ALA A 180 -0.02 -4.58 -5.79
C ALA A 180 1.21 -4.92 -4.96
N GLY A 181 1.00 -5.23 -3.68
CA GLY A 181 2.04 -5.32 -2.64
C GLY A 181 3.35 -5.94 -3.12
N MET A 182 4.35 -5.10 -3.35
CA MET A 182 5.68 -5.52 -3.73
C MET A 182 6.64 -5.07 -2.64
N ARG A 183 6.82 -5.93 -1.62
CA ARG A 183 7.87 -5.77 -0.63
C ARG A 183 9.23 -5.91 -1.33
N ARG A 184 10.10 -4.93 -1.12
CA ARG A 184 11.55 -4.94 -1.40
C ARG A 184 11.97 -5.80 -2.62
N SER A 185 11.71 -5.31 -3.83
CA SER A 185 12.68 -5.55 -4.92
C SER A 185 12.91 -4.26 -5.70
N ARG A 186 14.00 -3.58 -5.33
CA ARG A 186 14.69 -2.53 -6.11
C ARG A 186 13.81 -1.38 -6.62
N MET A 187 13.29 -0.53 -5.72
CA MET A 187 13.04 0.87 -6.08
C MET A 187 14.39 1.57 -6.32
N LYS A 188 14.99 1.38 -7.51
CA LYS A 188 16.11 2.20 -7.97
C LYS A 188 15.60 3.63 -8.17
N LYS A 189 16.07 4.54 -7.32
CA LYS A 189 16.30 6.01 -7.39
C LYS A 189 15.57 6.95 -8.39
N ARG A 190 14.67 6.54 -9.29
CA ARG A 190 14.16 7.43 -10.37
C ARG A 190 12.66 7.34 -10.63
N HIS A 191 11.80 7.44 -9.61
CA HIS A 191 10.36 7.24 -9.84
C HIS A 191 9.42 8.28 -9.20
N CYS A 192 9.96 9.19 -8.39
CA CYS A 192 9.49 10.57 -8.27
C CYS A 192 10.71 11.44 -8.59
N ARG A 193 10.56 12.55 -9.30
CA ARG A 193 11.61 13.59 -9.36
C ARG A 193 11.68 14.25 -7.99
N LEU A 194 12.26 13.54 -7.02
CA LEU A 194 12.56 14.08 -5.72
C LEU A 194 13.81 14.94 -5.89
N SER A 195 13.67 16.23 -5.65
CA SER A 195 14.79 17.15 -5.55
C SER A 195 15.61 16.82 -4.30
N PRO A 196 16.95 16.92 -4.37
CA PRO A 196 17.72 17.10 -3.14
C PRO A 196 17.21 18.36 -2.42
N SER A 197 17.14 18.33 -1.09
CA SER A 197 17.02 19.55 -0.31
C SER A 197 18.28 20.41 -0.54
N ASP A 198 18.08 21.65 -0.96
CA ASP A 198 19.14 22.67 -1.05
C ASP A 198 19.83 22.90 0.30
#